data_AF-A0AAD7B2S2-F1
#
_entry.id   AF-A0AAD7B2S2-F1
#
_cell.length_a   1.000
_cell.length_b   1.000
_cell.length_c   1.000
_cell.angle_alpha   90.00
_cell.angle_beta   90.00
_cell.angle_gamma   90.00
#
_symmetry.space_group_name_H-M   'P 1'
#
loop_
_entity.id
_entity.type
_entity.pdbx_description
1 polymer ?
#
loop_
_entity_poly.entity_id
_entity_poly.type
_entity_poly.pdbx_seq_one_letter_code
_entity_poly.pdbx_strand_id
1 'polypeptide(L)'
;LSSSYTPPDASLHHSELAAAIAAAAQYDNAIQTIQAVVDRMVAERARLQVHIDGHHGLYSPVRRLPPEILCEIFMHFSEPPNRHMANSLHVLVKPDLSHVSRVCTKWRAIVTGAPKLW
;
A
#
# COMPACT_ATOMS: atom_id res chain seq x y z
N LEU A 1 46.78 -27.86 -54.38
CA LEU A 1 46.03 -26.58 -54.55
C LEU A 1 44.62 -26.80 -54.00
N SER A 2 44.45 -26.56 -52.69
CA SER A 2 43.16 -26.74 -52.01
C SER A 2 42.41 -25.41 -52.10
N SER A 3 41.35 -25.37 -52.92
CA SER A 3 40.50 -24.20 -53.10
C SER A 3 39.42 -24.22 -52.01
N SER A 4 39.58 -23.39 -50.98
CA SER A 4 38.57 -23.16 -49.96
C SER A 4 37.44 -22.31 -50.54
N TYR A 5 36.42 -22.97 -51.08
CA TYR A 5 35.17 -22.34 -51.51
C TYR A 5 34.31 -22.02 -50.27
N THR A 6 34.23 -20.74 -49.92
CA THR A 6 33.22 -20.23 -48.97
C THR A 6 31.98 -19.78 -49.76
N PRO A 7 30.76 -20.24 -49.42
CA PRO A 7 29.56 -19.84 -50.14
C PRO A 7 29.30 -18.34 -49.93
N PRO A 8 28.99 -17.57 -51.00
CA PRO A 8 28.76 -16.12 -50.93
C PRO A 8 27.60 -15.67 -50.01
N ASP A 9 26.75 -16.60 -49.58
CA ASP A 9 25.50 -16.36 -48.84
C ASP A 9 25.66 -16.48 -47.31
N ALA A 10 26.61 -17.29 -46.85
CA ALA A 10 26.80 -17.57 -45.43
C ALA A 10 27.37 -16.37 -44.65
N SER A 11 28.15 -15.52 -45.30
CA SER A 11 28.75 -14.32 -44.69
C SER A 11 27.74 -13.21 -44.46
N LEU A 12 26.76 -13.05 -45.36
CA LEU A 12 25.68 -12.07 -45.23
C LEU A 12 24.77 -12.44 -44.06
N HIS A 13 24.33 -13.68 -43.99
CA HIS A 13 23.54 -14.17 -42.85
C HIS A 13 24.27 -14.07 -41.51
N HIS A 14 25.58 -14.34 -41.48
CA HIS A 14 26.37 -14.19 -40.26
C HIS A 14 26.46 -12.72 -39.80
N SER A 15 26.62 -11.80 -40.76
CA SER A 15 26.64 -10.35 -40.50
C SER A 15 25.28 -9.84 -39.98
N GLU A 16 24.17 -10.27 -40.60
CA GLU A 16 22.82 -9.89 -40.16
C GLU A 16 22.50 -10.42 -38.77
N LEU A 17 22.86 -11.68 -38.49
CA LEU A 17 22.69 -12.27 -37.16
C LEU A 17 23.53 -11.54 -36.11
N ALA A 18 24.78 -11.18 -36.44
CA ALA A 18 25.65 -10.41 -35.55
C ALA A 18 25.07 -9.02 -35.24
N ALA A 19 24.51 -8.34 -36.25
CA ALA A 19 23.84 -7.05 -36.06
C ALA A 19 22.59 -7.16 -35.18
N ALA A 20 21.78 -8.22 -35.37
CA ALA A 20 20.60 -8.47 -34.56
C ALA A 20 20.97 -8.76 -33.09
N ILE A 21 22.03 -9.54 -32.83
CA ILE A 21 22.54 -9.81 -31.49
C ILE A 21 23.02 -8.52 -30.82
N ALA A 22 23.76 -7.68 -31.56
CA ALA A 22 24.23 -6.40 -31.04
C ALA A 22 23.06 -5.46 -30.68
N ALA A 23 22.02 -5.41 -31.52
CA ALA A 23 20.82 -4.62 -31.25
C ALA A 23 20.06 -5.15 -30.02
N ALA A 24 19.89 -6.47 -29.89
CA ALA A 24 19.27 -7.08 -28.72
C ALA A 24 20.02 -6.73 -27.43
N ALA A 25 21.36 -6.86 -27.45
CA ALA A 25 22.20 -6.49 -26.31
C ALA A 25 22.07 -4.99 -25.95
N GLN A 26 21.93 -4.11 -26.94
CA GLN A 26 21.68 -2.68 -26.67
C GLN A 26 20.34 -2.45 -25.96
N TYR A 27 19.27 -3.14 -26.39
CA TYR A 27 17.97 -3.06 -25.72
C TYR A 27 18.02 -3.63 -24.31
N ASP A 28 18.69 -4.75 -24.09
CA ASP A 28 18.85 -5.34 -22.76
C ASP A 28 19.56 -4.37 -21.79
N ASN A 29 20.61 -3.69 -22.24
CA ASN A 29 21.29 -2.66 -21.44
C ASN A 29 20.37 -1.47 -21.13
N ALA A 30 19.57 -1.03 -22.10
CA ALA A 30 18.60 0.04 -21.88
C ALA A 30 17.52 -0.37 -20.87
N ILE A 31 16.99 -1.60 -20.99
CA ILE A 31 16.03 -2.18 -20.05
C ILE A 31 16.64 -2.22 -18.65
N GLN A 32 17.85 -2.77 -18.48
CA GLN A 32 18.52 -2.83 -17.18
C GLN A 32 18.69 -1.44 -16.55
N THR A 33 19.08 -0.45 -17.36
CA THR A 33 19.24 0.93 -16.89
C THR A 33 17.93 1.53 -16.40
N ILE A 34 16.84 1.34 -17.16
CA ILE A 34 15.51 1.83 -16.78
C ILE A 34 15.00 1.09 -15.54
N GLN A 35 15.19 -0.23 -15.45
CA GLN A 35 14.82 -1.04 -14.29
C GLN A 35 15.49 -0.50 -13.02
N ALA A 36 16.79 -0.21 -13.07
CA ALA A 36 17.52 0.35 -11.93
C ALA A 36 16.98 1.73 -11.50
N VAL A 37 16.53 2.56 -12.44
CA VAL A 37 15.88 3.85 -12.13
C VAL A 37 14.54 3.63 -11.46
N VAL A 38 13.73 2.70 -11.97
CA VAL A 38 12.43 2.33 -11.40
C VAL A 38 12.61 1.81 -9.97
N ASP A 39 13.53 0.89 -9.75
CA ASP A 39 13.80 0.30 -8.44
C ASP A 39 14.19 1.38 -7.41
N ARG A 40 15.05 2.32 -7.82
CA ARG A 40 15.41 3.47 -6.98
C ARG A 40 14.20 4.36 -6.65
N MET A 41 13.34 4.65 -7.63
CA MET A 41 12.14 5.46 -7.39
C MET A 41 11.13 4.75 -6.48
N VAL A 42 10.97 3.43 -6.64
CA VAL A 42 10.11 2.61 -5.77
C VAL A 42 10.64 2.61 -4.34
N ALA A 43 11.95 2.47 -4.15
CA ALA A 43 12.58 2.53 -2.84
C ALA A 43 12.39 3.90 -2.16
N GLU A 44 12.60 5.00 -2.88
CA GLU A 44 12.39 6.35 -2.34
C GLU A 44 10.91 6.61 -2.03
N ARG A 45 9.99 6.17 -2.89
CA ARG A 45 8.55 6.25 -2.63
C ARG A 45 8.18 5.49 -1.36
N ALA A 46 8.70 4.28 -1.17
CA ALA A 46 8.44 3.48 0.03
C ALA A 46 8.97 4.18 1.29
N ARG A 47 10.17 4.75 1.23
CA ARG A 47 10.76 5.53 2.33
C ARG A 47 9.90 6.73 2.71
N LEU A 48 9.42 7.49 1.72
CA LEU A 48 8.55 8.64 1.96
C LEU A 48 7.18 8.21 2.49
N GLN A 49 6.63 7.10 2.02
CA GLN A 49 5.36 6.57 2.52
C GLN A 49 5.44 6.23 4.02
N VAL A 50 6.53 5.61 4.47
CA VAL A 50 6.76 5.34 5.90
C VAL A 50 6.76 6.64 6.72
N HIS A 51 7.38 7.70 6.19
CA HIS A 51 7.40 9.00 6.85
C HIS A 51 6.00 9.64 6.92
N ILE A 52 5.26 9.60 5.81
CA ILE A 52 3.88 10.08 5.71
C ILE A 52 2.97 9.33 6.69
N ASP A 53 3.07 8.00 6.76
CA ASP A 53 2.26 7.17 7.65
C ASP A 53 2.57 7.46 9.12
N GLY A 54 3.85 7.68 9.45
CA GLY A 54 4.28 8.15 10.76
C GLY A 54 3.64 9.49 11.14
N HIS A 55 3.65 10.46 10.22
CA HIS A 55 3.03 11.76 10.44
C HIS A 55 1.50 11.71 10.49
N HIS A 56 0.82 10.93 9.65
CA HIS A 56 -0.63 10.73 9.75
C HIS A 56 -1.02 10.12 11.10
N GLY A 57 -0.17 9.28 11.67
CA GLY A 57 -0.34 8.81 13.04
C GLY A 57 -0.26 9.92 14.10
N LEU A 58 0.65 10.88 13.92
CA LEU A 58 0.82 12.02 14.84
C LEU A 58 -0.28 13.08 14.66
N TYR A 59 -0.74 13.30 13.43
CA TYR A 59 -1.73 14.32 13.08
C TYR A 59 -3.18 13.85 13.17
N SER A 60 -3.44 12.55 13.32
CA SER A 60 -4.80 12.05 13.59
C SER A 60 -5.27 12.63 14.93
N PRO A 61 -6.24 13.58 14.95
CA PRO A 61 -6.66 14.26 16.19
C PRO A 61 -7.16 13.27 17.24
N VAL A 62 -7.79 12.20 16.75
CA VAL A 62 -8.27 11.06 17.53
C VAL A 62 -7.17 10.34 18.33
N ARG A 63 -5.92 10.29 17.85
CA ARG A 63 -4.82 9.64 18.60
C ARG A 63 -4.27 10.54 19.70
N ARG A 64 -4.47 11.85 19.60
CA ARG A 64 -4.08 12.85 20.62
C ARG A 64 -5.07 12.96 21.78
N LEU A 65 -6.30 12.44 21.60
CA LEU A 65 -7.28 12.42 22.67
C LEU A 65 -6.82 11.53 23.84
N PRO A 66 -6.99 11.98 25.10
CA PRO A 66 -6.83 11.11 26.25
C PRO A 66 -7.71 9.86 26.15
N PRO A 67 -7.28 8.71 26.69
CA PRO A 67 -8.09 7.49 26.70
C PRO A 67 -9.50 7.68 27.27
N GLU A 68 -9.64 8.57 28.26
CA GLU A 68 -10.90 8.90 28.92
C GLU A 68 -11.88 9.53 27.93
N ILE A 69 -11.44 10.51 27.15
CA ILE A 69 -12.28 11.19 26.16
C ILE A 69 -12.69 10.22 25.04
N LEU A 70 -11.79 9.34 24.61
CA LEU A 70 -12.14 8.29 23.64
C LEU A 70 -13.15 7.30 24.23
N CYS A 71 -13.04 6.95 25.51
CA CYS A 71 -14.00 6.11 26.20
C CYS A 71 -15.39 6.77 26.27
N GLU A 72 -15.46 8.06 26.60
CA GLU A 72 -16.73 8.84 26.59
C GLU A 72 -17.37 8.85 25.21
N ILE A 73 -16.58 9.08 24.15
CA ILE A 73 -17.07 9.01 22.76
C ILE A 73 -17.63 7.63 22.43
N PHE A 74 -16.95 6.56 22.84
CA PHE A 74 -17.40 5.19 22.59
C PHE A 74 -18.66 4.84 23.39
N MET A 75 -18.81 5.36 24.61
CA MET A 75 -20.03 5.21 25.41
C MET A 75 -21.21 5.84 24.67
N HIS A 76 -21.11 7.08 24.22
CA HIS A 76 -22.15 7.75 23.43
C HIS A 76 -22.45 7.06 22.10
N PHE A 77 -21.44 6.50 21.44
CA PHE A 77 -21.64 5.70 20.23
C PHE A 77 -22.44 4.42 20.51
N SER A 78 -22.22 3.80 21.66
CA SER A 78 -22.90 2.57 22.09
C SER A 78 -24.28 2.82 22.73
N GLU A 79 -24.65 4.08 22.96
CA GLU A 79 -25.98 4.41 23.50
C GLU A 79 -27.06 4.11 22.46
N PRO A 80 -28.20 3.55 22.89
CA PRO A 80 -29.33 3.40 22.00
C PRO A 80 -29.77 4.79 21.53
N PRO A 81 -30.06 4.95 20.23
CA PRO A 81 -30.41 6.24 19.67
C PRO A 81 -31.66 6.79 20.35
N ASN A 82 -31.63 8.10 20.60
CA ASN A 82 -32.66 8.80 21.33
C ASN A 82 -34.02 8.62 20.61
N ARG A 83 -35.10 8.37 21.35
CA ARG A 83 -36.45 8.07 20.79
C ARG A 83 -36.94 9.13 19.79
N HIS A 84 -36.42 10.36 19.86
CA HIS A 84 -36.74 11.46 18.96
C HIS A 84 -36.05 11.40 17.58
N MET A 85 -35.02 10.55 17.40
CA MET A 85 -34.35 10.29 16.11
C MET A 85 -34.82 9.00 15.42
N ALA A 86 -35.69 8.22 16.07
CA ALA A 86 -36.12 6.89 15.64
C ALA A 86 -37.18 6.87 14.52
N ASN A 87 -37.22 7.88 13.65
CA ASN A 87 -38.13 7.91 12.50
C ASN A 87 -37.67 7.01 11.34
N SER A 88 -36.51 6.36 11.47
CA SER A 88 -35.98 5.43 10.49
C SER A 88 -35.80 4.06 11.12
N LEU A 89 -36.47 3.03 10.56
CA LEU A 89 -36.43 1.63 11.00
C LEU A 89 -35.01 1.05 11.19
N HIS A 90 -33.98 1.70 10.65
CA HIS A 90 -32.57 1.30 10.75
C HIS A 90 -31.88 1.64 12.08
N VAL A 91 -32.55 2.37 12.97
CA VAL A 91 -31.96 3.00 14.17
C VAL A 91 -32.35 2.22 15.45
N LEU A 92 -32.63 0.91 15.35
CA LEU A 92 -33.03 0.08 16.51
C LEU A 92 -31.89 -0.82 17.04
N VAL A 93 -30.77 -0.88 16.34
CA VAL A 93 -29.64 -1.75 16.71
C VAL A 93 -28.56 -0.92 17.37
N LYS A 94 -28.22 -1.26 18.62
CA LYS A 94 -27.08 -0.69 19.34
C LYS A 94 -25.81 -0.85 18.48
N PRO A 95 -25.09 0.23 18.18
CA PRO A 95 -23.85 0.13 17.41
C PRO A 95 -22.83 -0.77 18.12
N ASP A 96 -22.30 -1.76 17.40
CA ASP A 96 -21.34 -2.72 17.96
C ASP A 96 -19.94 -2.07 18.11
N LEU A 97 -19.43 -2.06 19.34
CA LEU A 97 -18.09 -1.58 19.67
C LEU A 97 -16.98 -2.42 19.01
N SER A 98 -17.29 -3.63 18.53
CA SER A 98 -16.36 -4.43 17.73
C SER A 98 -15.90 -3.68 16.46
N HIS A 99 -16.76 -2.84 15.86
CA HIS A 99 -16.40 -2.02 14.70
C HIS A 99 -15.34 -0.97 15.05
N VAL A 100 -15.45 -0.36 16.22
CA VAL A 100 -14.52 0.66 16.73
C VAL A 100 -13.15 0.03 17.05
N SER A 101 -13.13 -1.19 17.57
CA SER A 101 -11.89 -1.93 17.89
C SER A 101 -10.98 -2.22 16.67
N ARG A 102 -11.52 -2.11 15.45
CA ARG A 102 -10.79 -2.38 14.19
C ARG A 102 -10.01 -1.18 13.66
N VAL A 103 -10.24 0.02 14.19
CA VAL A 103 -9.62 1.27 13.68
C VAL A 103 -8.13 1.34 13.98
N CYS A 104 -7.71 1.08 15.22
CA CYS A 104 -6.29 1.04 15.59
C CYS A 104 -6.06 0.28 16.90
N THR A 105 -4.79 -0.01 17.21
CA THR A 105 -4.37 -0.69 18.45
C THR A 105 -4.79 0.07 19.71
N LYS A 106 -4.71 1.41 19.72
CA LYS A 106 -5.15 2.24 20.85
C LYS A 106 -6.64 2.10 21.12
N TRP A 107 -7.48 2.15 20.08
CA TRP A 107 -8.93 2.03 20.21
C TRP A 107 -9.32 0.64 20.70
N ARG A 108 -8.66 -0.40 20.17
CA ARG A 108 -8.82 -1.77 20.64
C ARG A 108 -8.51 -1.90 22.13
N ALA A 109 -7.37 -1.37 22.58
CA ALA A 109 -6.97 -1.44 23.98
C ALA A 109 -7.99 -0.77 24.92
N ILE A 110 -8.59 0.35 24.49
CA ILE A 110 -9.64 1.05 25.25
C ILE A 110 -10.92 0.20 25.28
N VAL A 111 -11.38 -0.31 24.14
CA VAL A 111 -12.61 -1.13 24.06
C VAL A 111 -12.49 -2.41 24.89
N THR A 112 -11.34 -3.08 24.88
CA THR A 112 -11.13 -4.30 25.66
C THR A 112 -10.80 -4.04 27.13
N GLY A 113 -10.26 -2.85 27.44
CA GLY A 113 -9.72 -2.53 28.77
C GLY A 113 -10.62 -1.67 29.65
N ALA A 114 -11.70 -1.08 29.12
CA ALA A 114 -12.62 -0.24 29.88
C ALA A 114 -13.94 -1.00 30.18
N PRO A 115 -14.17 -1.45 31.43
CA PRO A 115 -15.41 -2.15 31.81
C PRO A 115 -16.68 -1.33 31.55
N LYS A 116 -16.59 0.00 31.56
CA LYS A 116 -17.73 0.92 31.33
C LYS A 116 -18.36 0.80 29.93
N LEU A 117 -17.69 0.14 28.99
CA LEU A 117 -18.14 -0.01 27.61
C LEU A 117 -18.98 -1.28 27.36
N TRP A 118 -19.01 -2.21 28.32
CA TRP A 118 -19.74 -3.48 28.25
C TRP A 118 -20.92 -3.45 29.23
#